data_AF-A0A9D6IKC6-F1
#
_entry.id   AF-A0A9D6IKC6-F1
#
_cell.length_a   1.000
_cell.length_b   1.000
_cell.length_c   1.000
_cell.angle_alpha   90.00
_cell.angle_beta   90.00
_cell.angle_gamma   90.00
#
_symmetry.space_group_name_H-M   'P 1'
#
loop_
_entity.id
_entity.type
_entity.pdbx_description
1 polymer ?
#
loop_
_entity_poly.entity_id
_entity_poly.type
_entity_poly.pdbx_seq_one_letter_code
_entity_poly.pdbx_strand_id
1 'polypeptide(L)'
;MRLTREQVELMAFHIIRTLLQEGKIEVDDREGVIDRIAEAITVELQIEDRLNDEVREILNKHSDEIRTGNVEYQTMFKMVKDKLVRERKLIL
;
A
#
# COMPACT_ATOMS: atom_id res chain seq x y z
N MET A 1 8.75 -3.27 -2.29
CA MET A 1 7.85 -3.78 -3.36
C MET A 1 8.33 -5.11 -3.96
N ARG A 2 7.43 -6.13 -4.06
CA ARG A 2 7.72 -7.48 -4.59
C ARG A 2 7.46 -7.63 -6.11
N LEU A 3 6.84 -6.62 -6.75
CA LEU A 3 6.51 -6.61 -8.18
C LEU A 3 7.25 -5.46 -8.87
N THR A 4 7.71 -5.69 -10.09
CA THR A 4 8.32 -4.65 -10.93
C THR A 4 7.26 -3.77 -11.57
N ARG A 5 7.64 -2.57 -11.99
CA ARG A 5 6.75 -1.64 -12.69
C ARG A 5 6.14 -2.27 -13.95
N GLU A 6 6.95 -2.94 -14.76
CA GLU A 6 6.50 -3.64 -15.97
C GLU A 6 5.45 -4.72 -15.66
N GLN A 7 5.61 -5.45 -14.55
CA GLN A 7 4.61 -6.44 -14.11
C GLN A 7 3.28 -5.79 -13.75
N VAL A 8 3.31 -4.62 -13.10
CA VAL A 8 2.10 -3.87 -12.74
C VAL A 8 1.40 -3.33 -13.99
N GLU A 9 2.15 -2.78 -14.95
CA GLU A 9 1.62 -2.28 -16.22
C GLU A 9 0.97 -3.41 -17.04
N LEU A 10 1.60 -4.59 -17.11
CA LEU A 10 1.02 -5.76 -17.76
C LEU A 10 -0.28 -6.21 -17.10
N MET A 11 -0.33 -6.25 -15.76
CA MET A 11 -1.56 -6.59 -15.04
C MET A 11 -2.68 -5.59 -15.34
N ALA A 12 -2.38 -4.29 -15.27
CA ALA A 12 -3.35 -3.23 -15.58
C ALA A 12 -3.89 -3.37 -17.01
N PHE A 13 -3.01 -3.62 -17.99
CA PHE A 13 -3.41 -3.89 -19.36
C PHE A 13 -4.35 -5.09 -19.48
N HIS A 14 -4.03 -6.21 -18.83
CA HIS A 14 -4.85 -7.42 -18.88
C HIS A 14 -6.24 -7.23 -18.22
N ILE A 15 -6.31 -6.48 -17.13
CA ILE A 15 -7.58 -6.13 -16.47
C ILE A 15 -8.47 -5.34 -17.42
N ILE A 16 -7.97 -4.23 -17.95
CA ILE A 16 -8.75 -3.36 -18.85
C ILE A 16 -9.12 -4.08 -20.15
N ARG A 17 -8.20 -4.87 -20.72
CA ARG A 17 -8.48 -5.68 -21.91
C ARG A 17 -9.64 -6.63 -21.66
N THR A 18 -9.65 -7.34 -20.55
CA THR A 18 -10.70 -8.33 -20.23
C THR A 18 -12.05 -7.64 -20.01
N LEU A 19 -12.07 -6.54 -19.26
CA LEU A 19 -13.30 -5.79 -18.98
C LEU A 19 -13.94 -5.21 -20.25
N LEU A 20 -13.12 -4.73 -21.19
CA LEU A 20 -13.58 -4.27 -22.51
C LEU A 20 -14.10 -5.44 -23.37
N GLN A 21 -13.38 -6.57 -23.39
CA GLN A 21 -13.78 -7.75 -24.16
C GLN A 21 -15.11 -8.36 -23.69
N GLU A 22 -15.38 -8.30 -22.39
CA GLU A 22 -16.65 -8.75 -21.80
C GLU A 22 -17.77 -7.70 -21.87
N GLY A 23 -17.50 -6.51 -22.42
CA GLY A 23 -18.47 -5.41 -22.49
C GLY A 23 -18.93 -4.90 -21.13
N LYS A 24 -18.09 -5.02 -20.10
CA LYS A 24 -18.41 -4.58 -18.72
C LYS A 24 -18.21 -3.08 -18.52
N ILE A 25 -17.36 -2.47 -19.34
CA ILE A 25 -17.02 -1.06 -19.30
C ILE A 25 -16.93 -0.51 -20.73
N GLU A 26 -17.16 0.79 -20.87
CA GLU A 26 -16.81 1.57 -22.06
C GLU A 26 -15.75 2.59 -21.65
N VAL A 27 -14.76 2.82 -22.51
CA VAL A 27 -13.60 3.66 -22.19
C VAL A 27 -13.25 4.51 -23.41
N ASP A 28 -13.21 5.83 -23.22
CA ASP A 28 -12.82 6.79 -24.27
C ASP A 28 -11.30 6.84 -24.49
N ASP A 29 -10.54 6.86 -23.39
CA ASP A 29 -9.06 6.83 -23.39
C ASP A 29 -8.55 5.56 -22.71
N ARG A 30 -8.26 4.56 -23.54
CA ARG A 30 -7.81 3.25 -23.06
C ARG A 30 -6.44 3.33 -22.36
N GLU A 31 -5.50 4.09 -22.91
CA GLU A 31 -4.14 4.17 -22.37
C GLU A 31 -4.16 4.88 -21.02
N GLY A 32 -4.84 6.03 -20.93
CA GLY A 32 -4.96 6.76 -19.66
C GLY A 32 -5.66 5.95 -18.56
N VAL A 33 -6.62 5.10 -18.89
CA VAL A 33 -7.23 4.20 -17.89
C VAL A 33 -6.29 3.10 -17.44
N ILE A 34 -5.50 2.51 -18.35
CA ILE A 34 -4.48 1.52 -17.99
C ILE A 34 -3.45 2.13 -17.03
N ASP A 35 -2.98 3.34 -17.33
CA ASP A 35 -2.02 4.05 -16.47
C ASP A 35 -2.58 4.32 -15.08
N ARG A 36 -3.84 4.76 -14.99
CA ARG A 36 -4.52 4.97 -13.70
C ARG A 36 -4.67 3.69 -12.90
N ILE A 37 -4.98 2.56 -13.55
CA ILE A 37 -5.05 1.27 -12.87
C ILE A 37 -3.66 0.83 -12.41
N ALA A 38 -2.62 1.01 -13.22
CA ALA A 38 -1.25 0.70 -12.84
C ALA A 38 -0.78 1.55 -11.65
N GLU A 39 -1.12 2.84 -11.63
CA GLU A 39 -0.87 3.74 -10.51
C GLU A 39 -1.62 3.27 -9.25
N ALA A 40 -2.91 2.95 -9.35
CA ALA A 40 -3.71 2.46 -8.24
C ALA A 40 -3.11 1.17 -7.64
N ILE A 41 -2.76 0.20 -8.47
CA ILE A 41 -2.09 -1.04 -8.03
C ILE A 41 -0.77 -0.71 -7.33
N THR A 42 0.03 0.21 -7.90
CA THR A 42 1.32 0.60 -7.32
C THR A 42 1.15 1.24 -5.95
N VAL A 43 0.17 2.13 -5.80
CA VAL A 43 -0.15 2.77 -4.51
C VAL A 43 -0.51 1.71 -3.47
N GLU A 44 -1.36 0.74 -3.82
CA GLU A 44 -1.73 -0.32 -2.87
C GLU A 44 -0.55 -1.23 -2.51
N LEU A 45 0.31 -1.56 -3.46
CA LEU A 45 1.53 -2.33 -3.17
C LEU A 45 2.53 -1.58 -2.27
N GLN A 46 2.41 -0.25 -2.18
CA GLN A 46 3.26 0.60 -1.34
C GLN A 46 2.66 0.91 0.03
N ILE A 47 1.38 0.59 0.27
CA ILE A 47 0.72 0.91 1.54
C ILE A 47 1.47 0.33 2.73
N GLU A 48 1.91 -0.94 2.64
CA GLU A 48 2.62 -1.57 3.75
C GLU A 48 3.97 -0.90 4.02
N ASP A 49 4.73 -0.60 2.96
CA ASP A 49 6.04 0.06 3.07
C ASP A 49 5.87 1.45 3.73
N ARG A 50 4.90 2.25 3.26
CA ARG A 50 4.57 3.58 3.84
C ARG A 50 4.12 3.49 5.29
N LEU A 51 3.27 2.51 5.60
CA LEU A 51 2.81 2.28 6.96
C LEU A 51 3.98 1.93 7.90
N ASN A 52 4.90 1.06 7.45
CA ASN A 52 6.06 0.68 8.24
C ASN A 52 6.96 1.90 8.51
N ASP A 53 7.18 2.77 7.52
CA ASP A 53 7.97 4.00 7.70
C ASP A 53 7.32 4.96 8.68
N GLU A 54 6.00 5.15 8.59
CA GLU A 54 5.27 5.98 9.54
C GLU A 54 5.33 5.43 10.97
N VAL A 55 5.22 4.11 11.15
CA VAL A 55 5.40 3.48 12.47
C VAL A 55 6.79 3.79 13.02
N ARG A 56 7.85 3.71 12.20
CA ARG A 56 9.22 4.05 12.62
C ARG A 56 9.33 5.50 13.05
N GLU A 57 8.74 6.44 12.29
CA GLU A 57 8.74 7.86 12.64
C GLU A 57 8.04 8.12 13.98
N ILE A 58 6.89 7.48 14.22
CA ILE A 58 6.17 7.60 15.49
C ILE A 58 7.06 7.11 16.63
N LEU A 59 7.65 5.92 16.50
CA LEU A 59 8.51 5.37 17.56
C LEU A 59 9.76 6.22 17.80
N ASN A 60 10.35 6.80 16.76
CA ASN A 60 11.51 7.68 16.89
C ASN A 60 11.17 8.95 17.69
N LYS A 61 9.99 9.54 17.47
CA LYS A 61 9.50 10.70 18.24
C LYS A 61 9.27 10.39 19.73
N HIS A 62 8.97 9.13 20.05
CA HIS A 62 8.71 8.65 21.42
C HIS A 62 9.88 7.82 22.01
N SER A 63 11.08 7.95 21.45
CA SER A 63 12.23 7.08 21.79
C SER A 63 12.64 7.15 23.27
N ASP A 64 12.57 8.32 23.91
CA ASP A 64 12.90 8.51 25.33
C ASP A 64 11.85 7.86 26.27
N GLU A 65 10.59 7.87 25.87
CA GLU A 65 9.49 7.23 26.62
C GLU A 65 9.59 5.70 26.53
N ILE A 66 9.94 5.16 25.36
CA ILE A 66 10.15 3.72 25.14
C ILE A 66 11.30 3.21 26.01
N ARG A 67 12.39 3.97 26.10
CA ARG A 67 13.54 3.66 26.96
C ARG A 67 13.17 3.58 28.44
N THR A 68 12.27 4.44 28.89
CA THR A 68 11.82 4.51 30.28
C THR A 68 10.80 3.39 30.60
N GLY A 69 10.01 2.97 29.61
CA GLY A 69 8.96 1.96 29.76
C GLY A 69 9.43 0.51 29.80
N ASN A 70 10.71 0.20 29.59
CA ASN A 70 11.25 -1.17 29.48
C ASN A 70 10.54 -2.06 28.42
N VAL A 71 9.83 -1.46 27.46
CA VAL A 71 9.14 -2.21 26.40
C VAL A 71 10.08 -2.35 25.20
N GLU A 72 10.19 -3.56 24.67
CA GLU A 72 11.00 -3.84 23.48
C GLU A 72 10.44 -3.13 22.24
N TYR A 73 11.32 -2.49 21.47
CA TYR A 73 10.97 -1.75 20.25
C TYR A 73 10.13 -2.57 19.28
N GLN A 74 10.46 -3.85 19.10
CA GLN A 74 9.74 -4.75 18.19
C GLN A 74 8.28 -4.96 18.61
N THR A 75 8.02 -5.03 19.92
CA THR A 75 6.66 -5.14 20.47
C THR A 75 5.87 -3.86 20.23
N MET A 76 6.49 -2.69 20.48
CA MET A 76 5.86 -1.39 20.21
C MET A 76 5.57 -1.18 18.72
N PHE A 77 6.48 -1.58 17.84
CA PHE A 77 6.29 -1.54 16.40
C PHE A 77 5.04 -2.31 15.97
N LYS A 78 4.88 -3.54 16.45
CA LYS A 78 3.70 -4.35 16.15
C LYS A 78 2.42 -3.69 16.69
N MET A 79 2.43 -3.20 17.92
CA MET A 79 1.25 -2.56 18.52
C MET A 79 0.81 -1.30 17.78
N VAL A 80 1.76 -0.44 17.39
CA VAL A 80 1.48 0.80 16.65
C VAL A 80 1.03 0.49 15.22
N LYS A 81 1.69 -0.47 14.54
CA LYS A 81 1.26 -0.95 13.22
C LYS A 81 -0.19 -1.47 13.27
N ASP A 82 -0.50 -2.36 14.21
CA ASP A 82 -1.84 -2.93 14.38
C ASP A 82 -2.90 -1.84 14.67
N LYS A 83 -2.54 -0.82 15.45
CA LYS A 83 -3.42 0.32 15.71
C LYS A 83 -3.71 1.12 14.44
N LEU A 84 -2.68 1.48 13.68
CA LEU A 84 -2.83 2.24 12.44
C LEU A 84 -3.61 1.48 11.36
N VAL A 85 -3.38 0.17 11.23
CA VAL A 85 -4.14 -0.69 10.30
C VAL A 85 -5.62 -0.64 10.60
N ARG A 86 -6.01 -0.77 11.89
CA ARG A 86 -7.41 -0.73 12.32
C ARG A 86 -8.04 0.65 12.12
N GLU A 87 -7.33 1.71 12.49
CA GLU A 87 -7.83 3.09 12.36
C GLU A 87 -8.08 3.49 10.90
N ARG A 88 -7.21 3.03 9.99
CA ARG A 88 -7.29 3.34 8.56
C ARG A 88 -8.01 2.28 7.73
N LYS A 89 -8.50 1.21 8.37
CA LYS A 89 -9.15 0.06 7.70
C LYS A 89 -8.30 -0.50 6.55
N LEU A 90 -6.99 -0.53 6.74
CA LEU A 90 -6.06 -1.07 5.74
C LEU A 90 -6.21 -2.59 5.67
N ILE A 91 -6.09 -3.14 4.46
CA ILE A 91 -6.00 -4.57 4.23
C ILE A 91 -4.52 -4.84 3.88
N LEU A 92 -3.84 -5.57 4.75
CA LEU A 92 -2.44 -5.99 4.60
C LEU A 92 -2.35 -7.49 4.34
#